data_AF-A0A5B8MYA1-F1
#
_entry.id   AF-A0A5B8MYA1-F1
#
_cell.length_a   1.000
_cell.length_b   1.000
_cell.length_c   1.000
_cell.angle_alpha   90.00
_cell.angle_beta   90.00
_cell.angle_gamma   90.00
#
_symmetry.space_group_name_H-M   'P 1'
#
loop_
_entity.id
_entity.type
_entity.pdbx_description
1 polymer ?
#
loop_
_entity_poly.entity_id
_entity_poly.type
_entity_poly.pdbx_seq_one_letter_code
_entity_poly.pdbx_strand_id
1 'polypeptide(L)'
;MGERIRAAVGGIFVLLPLFVLLLLGSSSCVAAQHQQHRWCEGEYAPPSKAVRFRRKGLITEESGIAASRLNPGIVWLHNDNFSPKHIFAVQAKAQAGRSRSDGAVVQVLDLEGLPKINHHTDFEDISVAHCPFQDDETDGGDGGSREWCIWIADTGSNFGPKAKEILMYVIKEPKFEVDALGNLYSSGGSPSGVRAEDTTILKLKYDPGSYWKQVPNVEAMVTHRNGSKFWLIEKTFSKAGNGPSGVWESPDLGTRRRFRSTNAHGGLVETCTRTRPAALGGGGEEWRCDFDAVRGGSKLGDFMNATEKVDVHHVFLSKVNEVENPYPDCTRFGKEAKEHFSVFDYPDSLPVCTQLPEKQPDHSCRKQRDWGKCGESWMIEKNYCELTCRRCRPPPERDLAVRSVEEPKQVGTPWEILERNCNETKRGHRNIRNIAAADLHDSGKKLLLATYGGIFEYTLTSAFDFTTLAFARQVSTTNRDGSEDESDEYWKGQEGVAYDYTGIPSHQEGKAIWSVSEHHEGLYYLPCAEDKDSLAGASPSQE
;
A
#
# COMPACT_ATOMS: atom_id res chain seq x y z
N MET A 1 8.44 10.55 87.07
CA MET A 1 8.33 11.97 87.42
C MET A 1 9.26 12.72 86.46
N GLY A 2 8.84 13.28 85.31
CA GLY A 2 7.68 14.16 85.07
C GLY A 2 7.84 15.43 85.90
N GLU A 3 7.97 16.67 85.41
CA GLU A 3 7.67 17.34 84.14
C GLU A 3 8.52 18.64 84.07
N ARG A 4 9.04 19.03 82.89
CA ARG A 4 8.76 20.26 82.11
C ARG A 4 8.46 21.57 82.89
N ILE A 5 9.14 22.67 82.49
CA ILE A 5 8.54 23.99 82.16
C ILE A 5 9.54 24.92 81.42
N ARG A 6 9.09 25.34 80.22
CA ARG A 6 9.17 26.61 79.44
C ARG A 6 10.21 27.71 79.74
N ALA A 7 10.76 28.27 78.64
CA ALA A 7 10.66 29.68 78.18
C ALA A 7 11.93 30.04 77.35
N ALA A 8 11.85 30.29 76.04
CA ALA A 8 11.41 31.51 75.35
C ALA A 8 12.61 32.32 74.80
N VAL A 9 12.86 32.21 73.49
CA VAL A 9 13.51 33.23 72.65
C VAL A 9 12.80 33.06 71.29
N GLY A 10 12.06 34.03 70.75
CA GLY A 10 12.42 35.44 70.60
C GLY A 10 12.83 35.60 69.13
N GLY A 11 11.86 35.96 68.29
CA GLY A 11 11.94 35.83 66.84
C GLY A 11 12.88 36.81 66.14
N ILE A 12 13.32 36.38 64.95
CA ILE A 12 13.83 37.24 63.88
C ILE A 12 12.97 36.94 62.64
N PHE A 13 12.25 37.98 62.20
CA PHE A 13 11.55 38.12 60.92
C PHE A 13 12.44 37.64 59.78
N VAL A 14 12.09 36.58 59.04
CA VAL A 14 11.19 36.59 57.85
C VAL A 14 11.47 37.77 56.93
N LEU A 15 12.34 37.56 55.93
CA LEU A 15 12.24 38.06 54.56
C LEU A 15 13.39 37.42 53.75
N LEU A 16 13.08 36.86 52.57
CA LEU A 16 13.89 36.01 51.67
C LEU A 16 13.93 34.52 52.08
N PRO A 17 13.22 33.61 51.36
CA PRO A 17 13.42 33.42 49.91
C PRO A 17 12.10 33.14 49.15
N LEU A 18 11.56 34.15 48.45
CA LEU A 18 10.50 33.92 47.45
C LEU A 18 10.96 34.19 46.00
N PHE A 19 12.22 34.59 45.80
CA PHE A 19 12.74 34.96 44.48
C PHE A 19 13.62 33.89 43.79
N VAL A 20 13.94 32.78 44.48
CA VAL A 20 14.72 31.67 43.89
C VAL A 20 13.81 30.55 43.34
N LEU A 21 12.52 30.52 43.71
CA LEU A 21 11.56 29.53 43.22
C LEU A 21 10.87 29.90 41.89
N LEU A 22 11.14 31.09 41.34
CA LEU A 22 10.52 31.58 40.09
C LEU A 22 11.44 31.49 38.86
N LEU A 23 12.70 31.05 39.01
CA LEU A 23 13.65 30.89 37.90
C LEU A 23 14.00 29.42 37.57
N LEU A 24 13.39 28.44 38.26
CA LEU A 24 13.54 27.01 37.96
C LEU A 24 12.27 26.37 37.38
N GLY A 25 11.23 27.16 37.08
CA GLY A 25 9.94 26.68 36.58
C GLY A 25 9.72 26.80 35.06
N SER A 26 10.68 27.28 34.29
CA SER A 26 10.50 27.64 32.87
C SER A 26 11.33 26.83 31.86
N SER A 27 11.96 25.73 32.28
CA SER A 27 12.72 24.86 31.37
C SER A 27 12.33 23.41 31.60
N SER A 28 11.34 22.94 30.83
CA SER A 28 11.09 21.54 30.41
C SER A 28 9.63 21.28 30.00
N CYS A 29 8.85 22.29 29.62
CA CYS A 29 7.89 22.06 28.54
C CYS A 29 8.67 22.04 27.22
N VAL A 30 9.51 21.02 27.04
CA VAL A 30 9.73 20.52 25.68
C VAL A 30 8.34 20.08 25.28
N ALA A 31 7.63 20.93 24.54
CA ALA A 31 6.50 20.48 23.77
C ALA A 31 7.03 19.23 23.09
N ALA A 32 6.51 18.06 23.48
CA ALA A 32 6.56 16.91 22.63
C ALA A 32 5.94 17.43 21.35
N GLN A 33 6.79 17.86 20.43
CA GLN A 33 6.45 18.00 19.04
C GLN A 33 6.07 16.57 18.72
N HIS A 34 4.77 16.29 18.92
CA HIS A 34 4.08 15.25 18.21
C HIS A 34 4.58 15.48 16.79
N GLN A 35 5.53 14.64 16.35
CA GLN A 35 5.80 14.50 14.94
C GLN A 35 4.43 14.12 14.42
N GLN A 36 3.71 15.13 13.94
CA GLN A 36 2.52 14.90 13.16
C GLN A 36 3.10 14.13 11.99
N HIS A 37 2.92 12.81 12.00
CA HIS A 37 3.22 11.95 10.87
C HIS A 37 2.30 12.45 9.76
N ARG A 38 2.77 13.47 9.04
CA ARG A 38 2.10 14.04 7.90
C ARG A 38 2.39 13.08 6.77
N TRP A 39 1.35 12.56 6.15
CA TRP A 39 1.42 11.94 4.82
C TRP A 39 1.83 12.99 3.78
N CYS A 40 2.12 12.57 2.56
CA CYS A 40 2.43 13.52 1.48
C CYS A 40 1.19 14.37 1.14
N GLU A 41 1.24 15.68 1.46
CA GLU A 41 0.16 16.62 1.11
C GLU A 41 0.23 17.01 -0.38
N GLY A 42 1.45 17.15 -0.91
CA GLY A 42 1.73 17.43 -2.32
C GLY A 42 1.70 16.19 -3.21
N GLU A 43 2.21 16.35 -4.44
CA GLU A 43 2.32 15.25 -5.41
C GLU A 43 3.47 14.30 -5.05
N TYR A 44 3.39 13.07 -5.52
CA TYR A 44 4.53 12.16 -5.49
C TYR A 44 5.38 12.38 -6.73
N ALA A 45 6.70 12.23 -6.59
CA ALA A 45 7.55 12.16 -7.77
C ALA A 45 7.25 10.89 -8.58
N PRO A 46 7.56 10.89 -9.89
CA PRO A 46 7.49 9.67 -10.68
C PRO A 46 8.27 8.52 -10.02
N PRO A 47 7.78 7.28 -10.17
CA PRO A 47 8.46 6.09 -9.70
C PRO A 47 9.87 6.05 -10.28
N SER A 48 10.84 5.79 -9.41
CA SER A 48 12.23 5.60 -9.83
C SER A 48 12.72 4.27 -9.30
N LYS A 49 13.42 3.49 -10.14
CA LYS A 49 14.05 2.25 -9.70
C LYS A 49 15.15 2.60 -8.71
N ALA A 50 14.86 2.42 -7.43
CA ALA A 50 15.77 2.76 -6.34
C ALA A 50 16.81 1.65 -6.14
N VAL A 51 16.38 0.39 -6.27
CA VAL A 51 17.21 -0.77 -5.96
C VAL A 51 16.97 -1.89 -6.96
N ARG A 52 18.04 -2.61 -7.29
CA ARG A 52 17.99 -3.89 -7.99
C ARG A 52 18.37 -5.01 -7.03
N PHE A 53 17.62 -6.11 -7.01
CA PHE A 53 17.96 -7.25 -6.18
C PHE A 53 19.26 -7.91 -6.65
N ARG A 54 20.16 -8.20 -5.71
CA ARG A 54 21.50 -8.69 -6.03
C ARG A 54 21.57 -10.20 -6.25
N ARG A 55 20.59 -10.95 -5.73
CA ARG A 55 20.49 -12.42 -5.89
C ARG A 55 19.42 -12.75 -6.91
N LYS A 56 19.81 -12.70 -8.19
CA LYS A 56 18.94 -13.08 -9.30
C LYS A 56 18.36 -14.47 -9.07
N GLY A 57 17.05 -14.64 -9.26
CA GLY A 57 16.39 -15.92 -9.11
C GLY A 57 15.96 -16.27 -7.68
N LEU A 58 16.35 -15.49 -6.66
CA LEU A 58 15.86 -15.69 -5.29
C LEU A 58 14.50 -15.01 -5.08
N ILE A 59 14.38 -13.81 -5.64
CA ILE A 59 13.15 -13.04 -5.72
C ILE A 59 12.83 -12.93 -7.22
N THR A 60 11.68 -13.45 -7.64
CA THR A 60 11.34 -13.65 -9.07
C THR A 60 9.94 -13.25 -9.46
N GLU A 61 9.03 -13.21 -8.49
CA GLU A 61 7.61 -12.88 -8.66
C GLU A 61 7.20 -12.05 -7.44
N GLU A 62 7.77 -10.86 -7.29
CA GLU A 62 7.52 -9.98 -6.15
C GLU A 62 6.03 -9.63 -6.05
N SER A 63 5.33 -10.13 -5.02
CA SER A 63 3.89 -9.91 -4.91
C SER A 63 3.48 -8.95 -3.79
N GLY A 64 4.17 -8.99 -2.64
CA GLY A 64 3.88 -8.11 -1.52
C GLY A 64 5.13 -7.41 -0.98
N ILE A 65 4.93 -6.23 -0.40
CA ILE A 65 5.98 -5.45 0.25
C ILE A 65 5.46 -4.79 1.53
N ALA A 66 6.27 -4.79 2.59
CA ALA A 66 6.00 -4.01 3.79
C ALA A 66 7.27 -3.35 4.32
N ALA A 67 7.20 -2.10 4.75
CA ALA A 67 8.33 -1.43 5.40
C ALA A 67 8.54 -1.99 6.81
N SER A 68 9.78 -2.35 7.13
CA SER A 68 10.16 -2.78 8.48
C SER A 68 9.93 -1.66 9.49
N ARG A 69 9.46 -2.02 10.69
CA ARG A 69 9.25 -1.07 11.79
C ARG A 69 10.29 -1.22 12.88
N LEU A 70 10.87 -2.41 13.01
CA LEU A 70 11.95 -2.70 13.93
C LEU A 70 13.35 -2.41 13.35
N ASN A 71 13.52 -2.49 12.03
CA ASN A 71 14.82 -2.45 11.35
C ASN A 71 14.86 -1.35 10.27
N PRO A 72 15.41 -0.17 10.58
CA PRO A 72 15.58 0.88 9.59
C PRO A 72 16.33 0.43 8.33
N GLY A 73 15.87 0.88 7.16
CA GLY A 73 16.42 0.54 5.86
C GLY A 73 16.00 -0.82 5.31
N ILE A 74 15.17 -1.59 6.01
CA ILE A 74 14.65 -2.90 5.56
C ILE A 74 13.22 -2.80 5.04
N VAL A 75 12.96 -3.50 3.95
CA VAL A 75 11.61 -3.89 3.52
C VAL A 75 11.49 -5.41 3.53
N TRP A 76 10.30 -5.89 3.85
CA TRP A 76 9.92 -7.29 3.78
C TRP A 76 9.20 -7.55 2.47
N LEU A 77 9.52 -8.67 1.82
CA LEU A 77 8.95 -9.08 0.54
C LEU A 77 8.56 -10.56 0.59
N HIS A 78 7.61 -10.97 -0.24
CA HIS A 78 7.43 -12.37 -0.61
C HIS A 78 7.34 -12.54 -2.12
N ASN A 79 7.63 -13.75 -2.58
CA ASN A 79 7.28 -14.16 -3.93
C ASN A 79 5.81 -14.59 -3.98
N ASP A 80 5.21 -14.48 -5.16
CA ASP A 80 3.93 -15.09 -5.54
C ASP A 80 4.09 -16.63 -5.65
N ASN A 81 3.09 -17.29 -6.24
CA ASN A 81 2.86 -18.72 -6.30
C ASN A 81 4.04 -19.57 -6.77
N PHE A 82 3.95 -20.87 -6.49
CA PHE A 82 4.88 -21.93 -6.95
C PHE A 82 6.34 -21.86 -6.47
N SER A 83 6.73 -20.77 -5.82
CA SER A 83 8.01 -20.66 -5.10
C SER A 83 7.92 -21.25 -3.68
N PRO A 84 9.06 -21.67 -3.09
CA PRO A 84 9.16 -21.93 -1.66
C PRO A 84 8.61 -20.76 -0.84
N LYS A 85 7.91 -21.05 0.25
CA LYS A 85 7.23 -20.03 1.07
C LYS A 85 8.23 -19.33 1.97
N HIS A 86 8.85 -18.30 1.39
CA HIS A 86 9.85 -17.48 2.04
C HIS A 86 9.41 -16.03 2.15
N ILE A 87 9.83 -15.37 3.22
CA ILE A 87 9.78 -13.91 3.36
C ILE A 87 11.21 -13.39 3.36
N PHE A 88 11.46 -12.36 2.56
CA PHE A 88 12.79 -11.81 2.33
C PHE A 88 12.91 -10.45 3.02
N ALA A 89 13.89 -10.31 3.91
CA ALA A 89 14.35 -8.99 4.35
C ALA A 89 15.31 -8.44 3.31
N VAL A 90 14.96 -7.30 2.70
CA VAL A 90 15.81 -6.63 1.71
C VAL A 90 16.23 -5.26 2.20
N GLN A 91 17.52 -4.97 2.08
CA GLN A 91 18.04 -3.63 2.31
C GLN A 91 17.56 -2.69 1.19
N ALA A 92 16.58 -1.83 1.48
CA ALA A 92 16.03 -0.85 0.54
C ALA A 92 16.95 0.37 0.34
N LYS A 93 17.71 0.75 1.37
CA LYS A 93 18.78 1.74 1.27
C LYS A 93 19.65 1.65 2.51
N ALA A 94 20.96 1.80 2.37
CA ALA A 94 21.84 1.95 3.54
C ALA A 94 21.71 3.36 4.12
N GLN A 95 21.79 3.45 5.46
CA GLN A 95 21.65 4.70 6.22
C GLN A 95 22.76 5.74 5.92
N ALA A 96 23.83 5.39 5.20
CA ALA A 96 25.03 6.22 5.01
C ALA A 96 25.43 6.44 3.53
N GLY A 97 24.47 6.76 2.66
CA GLY A 97 24.70 6.89 1.22
C GLY A 97 24.64 5.54 0.49
N ARG A 98 24.72 5.56 -0.86
CA ARG A 98 24.63 4.32 -1.67
C ARG A 98 25.65 3.30 -1.18
N SER A 99 25.18 2.26 -0.52
CA SER A 99 26.04 1.17 -0.06
C SER A 99 26.05 0.07 -1.10
N ARG A 100 27.14 -0.70 -1.11
CA ARG A 100 27.17 -1.98 -1.82
C ARG A 100 26.11 -2.95 -1.27
N SER A 101 25.47 -2.69 -0.14
CA SER A 101 24.42 -3.57 0.41
C SER A 101 23.00 -3.27 -0.13
N ASP A 102 22.78 -2.18 -0.86
CA ASP A 102 21.44 -1.87 -1.40
C ASP A 102 20.96 -3.02 -2.30
N GLY A 103 19.76 -3.54 -2.02
CA GLY A 103 19.15 -4.68 -2.71
C GLY A 103 19.71 -6.04 -2.32
N ALA A 104 20.52 -6.10 -1.27
CA ALA A 104 20.90 -7.37 -0.67
C ALA A 104 19.74 -7.95 0.14
N VAL A 105 19.49 -9.25 -0.07
CA VAL A 105 18.68 -10.04 0.85
C VAL A 105 19.52 -10.31 2.09
N VAL A 106 19.16 -9.71 3.22
CA VAL A 106 19.91 -9.82 4.48
C VAL A 106 19.43 -10.98 5.35
N GLN A 107 18.16 -11.40 5.17
CA GLN A 107 17.56 -12.53 5.86
C GLN A 107 16.49 -13.17 4.98
N VAL A 108 16.38 -14.49 5.07
CA VAL A 108 15.25 -15.26 4.52
C VAL A 108 14.55 -15.92 5.70
N LEU A 109 13.27 -15.62 5.91
CA LEU A 109 12.41 -16.37 6.82
C LEU A 109 11.80 -17.51 6.03
N ASP A 110 12.12 -18.74 6.44
CA ASP A 110 11.62 -19.96 5.86
C ASP A 110 10.34 -20.39 6.59
N LEU A 111 9.20 -20.34 5.90
CA LEU A 111 7.90 -20.75 6.44
C LEU A 111 7.58 -22.20 6.07
N GLU A 112 8.44 -22.89 5.32
CA GLU A 112 8.25 -24.30 5.01
C GLU A 112 8.22 -25.13 6.29
N GLY A 113 7.20 -25.99 6.39
CA GLY A 113 6.96 -26.80 7.58
C GLY A 113 6.09 -26.16 8.65
N LEU A 114 5.72 -24.88 8.53
CA LEU A 114 4.62 -24.34 9.33
C LEU A 114 3.30 -25.05 8.99
N PRO A 115 2.37 -25.16 9.96
CA PRO A 115 1.06 -25.73 9.71
C PRO A 115 0.40 -25.15 8.46
N LYS A 116 -0.08 -26.04 7.58
CA LYS A 116 -0.82 -25.74 6.36
C LYS A 116 -0.05 -25.03 5.24
N ILE A 117 1.21 -24.65 5.45
CA ILE A 117 2.08 -24.23 4.35
C ILE A 117 2.31 -25.43 3.42
N ASN A 118 1.95 -25.27 2.14
CA ASN A 118 2.15 -26.29 1.12
C ASN A 118 2.16 -25.67 -0.29
N HIS A 119 2.22 -26.49 -1.33
CA HIS A 119 2.25 -26.02 -2.72
C HIS A 119 0.98 -25.29 -3.20
N HIS A 120 -0.13 -25.34 -2.44
CA HIS A 120 -1.34 -24.55 -2.68
C HIS A 120 -1.38 -23.22 -1.89
N THR A 121 -0.38 -22.97 -1.04
CA THR A 121 -0.26 -21.68 -0.35
C THR A 121 0.01 -20.59 -1.38
N ASP A 122 -0.71 -19.49 -1.24
CA ASP A 122 -0.89 -18.42 -2.21
C ASP A 122 -0.87 -17.11 -1.40
N PHE A 123 0.35 -16.63 -1.16
CA PHE A 123 0.56 -15.40 -0.41
C PHE A 123 0.22 -14.25 -1.33
N GLU A 124 -0.75 -13.45 -0.92
CA GLU A 124 -1.21 -12.32 -1.72
C GLU A 124 -0.57 -11.02 -1.24
N ASP A 125 -0.57 -10.78 0.07
CA ASP A 125 -0.08 -9.52 0.63
C ASP A 125 0.61 -9.69 2.00
N ILE A 126 1.39 -8.68 2.38
CA ILE A 126 2.20 -8.62 3.60
C ILE A 126 2.11 -7.26 4.26
N SER A 127 2.07 -7.23 5.59
CA SER A 127 2.03 -5.99 6.39
C SER A 127 2.91 -6.11 7.63
N VAL A 128 3.28 -4.98 8.22
CA VAL A 128 4.01 -4.94 9.50
C VAL A 128 3.26 -4.06 10.50
N ALA A 129 2.92 -4.65 11.64
CA ALA A 129 2.24 -4.01 12.76
C ALA A 129 2.70 -4.64 14.07
N HIS A 130 2.23 -4.12 15.21
CA HIS A 130 2.43 -4.85 16.46
C HIS A 130 1.80 -6.25 16.42
N CYS A 131 2.34 -7.17 17.21
CA CYS A 131 1.79 -8.52 17.28
C CYS A 131 0.39 -8.50 17.93
N PRO A 132 -0.53 -9.38 17.50
CA PRO A 132 -1.86 -9.46 18.08
C PRO A 132 -1.80 -10.01 19.49
N PHE A 133 -2.92 -9.87 20.23
CA PHE A 133 -3.08 -10.45 21.57
C PHE A 133 -2.06 -9.96 22.61
N GLN A 134 -1.43 -8.81 22.37
CA GLN A 134 -0.59 -8.14 23.35
C GLN A 134 -1.45 -7.27 24.27
N ASP A 135 -1.46 -7.61 25.56
CA ASP A 135 -2.13 -6.81 26.58
C ASP A 135 -1.55 -5.39 26.61
N ASP A 136 -2.42 -4.37 26.69
CA ASP A 136 -2.01 -2.98 26.88
C ASP A 136 -1.40 -2.74 28.29
N GLU A 137 -1.51 -3.71 29.21
CA GLU A 137 -1.12 -3.63 30.64
C GLU A 137 0.39 -3.76 30.95
N THR A 138 1.31 -3.43 30.03
CA THR A 138 2.74 -3.24 30.42
C THR A 138 3.02 -1.92 31.14
N ASP A 139 1.98 -1.23 31.63
CA ASP A 139 2.07 -0.15 32.63
C ASP A 139 2.67 -0.61 33.99
N GLY A 140 2.97 -1.90 34.15
CA GLY A 140 3.73 -2.47 35.26
C GLY A 140 5.25 -2.27 35.16
N GLY A 141 5.73 -1.02 35.20
CA GLY A 141 7.06 -0.65 35.72
C GLY A 141 8.32 -0.92 34.88
N ASP A 142 8.34 -1.90 33.97
CA ASP A 142 9.55 -2.24 33.19
C ASP A 142 9.54 -1.74 31.74
N GLY A 143 8.52 -0.98 31.32
CA GLY A 143 8.53 -0.27 30.03
C GLY A 143 8.67 -1.19 28.80
N GLY A 144 8.17 -2.43 28.88
CA GLY A 144 8.22 -3.39 27.79
C GLY A 144 7.46 -2.88 26.57
N SER A 145 8.20 -2.48 25.53
CA SER A 145 7.64 -2.05 24.25
C SER A 145 6.86 -3.20 23.60
N ARG A 146 5.67 -2.91 23.06
CA ARG A 146 4.93 -3.85 22.20
C ARG A 146 5.85 -4.40 21.10
N GLU A 147 5.79 -5.71 20.88
CA GLU A 147 6.63 -6.36 19.87
C GLU A 147 6.04 -6.13 18.47
N TRP A 148 6.91 -6.02 17.47
CA TRP A 148 6.51 -5.91 16.05
C TRP A 148 6.43 -7.29 15.41
N CYS A 149 5.48 -7.44 14.49
CA CYS A 149 5.22 -8.66 13.76
C CYS A 149 5.01 -8.39 12.27
N ILE A 150 5.42 -9.36 11.47
CA ILE A 150 5.16 -9.47 10.05
C ILE A 150 3.87 -10.30 9.89
N TRP A 151 2.88 -9.72 9.21
CA TRP A 151 1.58 -10.31 8.93
C TRP A 151 1.53 -10.72 7.46
N ILE A 152 1.19 -11.97 7.16
CA ILE A 152 1.25 -12.54 5.81
C ILE A 152 -0.09 -13.20 5.49
N ALA A 153 -0.74 -12.76 4.41
CA ALA A 153 -2.05 -13.23 4.01
C ALA A 153 -1.96 -14.39 3.00
N ASP A 154 -2.31 -15.61 3.42
CA ASP A 154 -2.57 -16.75 2.52
C ASP A 154 -4.04 -16.73 2.10
N THR A 155 -4.40 -15.69 1.35
CA THR A 155 -5.79 -15.40 0.95
C THR A 155 -6.09 -15.76 -0.50
N GLY A 156 -5.08 -16.13 -1.27
CA GLY A 156 -5.22 -16.33 -2.69
C GLY A 156 -6.03 -17.55 -3.06
N SER A 157 -6.79 -17.41 -4.16
CA SER A 157 -7.80 -18.38 -4.58
C SER A 157 -7.44 -19.18 -5.83
N ASN A 158 -6.17 -19.14 -6.27
CA ASN A 158 -5.72 -19.77 -7.52
C ASN A 158 -5.98 -21.29 -7.59
N PHE A 159 -6.21 -21.94 -6.45
CA PHE A 159 -6.51 -23.38 -6.35
C PHE A 159 -8.00 -23.72 -6.16
N GLY A 160 -8.89 -22.73 -6.29
CA GLY A 160 -10.34 -22.90 -6.34
C GLY A 160 -11.05 -22.91 -4.97
N PRO A 161 -12.34 -22.52 -4.93
CA PRO A 161 -13.05 -22.15 -3.69
C PRO A 161 -13.46 -23.32 -2.78
N LYS A 162 -13.22 -24.58 -3.17
CA LYS A 162 -13.77 -25.77 -2.49
C LYS A 162 -12.80 -26.45 -1.51
N ALA A 163 -11.53 -26.05 -1.45
CA ALA A 163 -10.52 -26.85 -0.75
C ALA A 163 -9.56 -26.08 0.16
N LYS A 164 -9.52 -24.74 0.11
CA LYS A 164 -8.49 -23.98 0.83
C LYS A 164 -9.07 -23.23 2.03
N GLU A 165 -8.46 -23.45 3.18
CA GLU A 165 -8.63 -22.60 4.36
C GLU A 165 -7.89 -21.29 4.08
N ILE A 166 -8.54 -20.15 4.29
CA ILE A 166 -7.83 -18.87 4.24
C ILE A 166 -7.13 -18.67 5.57
N LEU A 167 -5.82 -18.42 5.50
CA LEU A 167 -4.95 -18.34 6.66
C LEU A 167 -4.19 -17.01 6.65
N MET A 168 -3.77 -16.61 7.85
CA MET A 168 -2.87 -15.49 8.04
C MET A 168 -1.79 -15.91 9.01
N TYR A 169 -0.54 -15.69 8.63
CA TYR A 169 0.63 -16.01 9.42
C TYR A 169 1.16 -14.74 10.03
N VAL A 170 1.35 -14.73 11.35
CA VAL A 170 1.87 -13.59 12.09
C VAL A 170 3.15 -14.01 12.81
N ILE A 171 4.27 -13.46 12.37
CA ILE A 171 5.61 -13.86 12.79
C ILE A 171 6.28 -12.67 13.45
N LYS A 172 6.91 -12.87 14.61
CA LYS A 172 7.68 -11.81 15.25
C LYS A 172 8.74 -11.26 14.30
N GLU A 173 8.78 -9.94 14.16
CA GLU A 173 9.79 -9.29 13.34
C GLU A 173 11.17 -9.49 13.98
N PRO A 174 12.14 -10.11 13.29
CA PRO A 174 13.47 -10.30 13.85
C PRO A 174 14.21 -8.96 13.92
N LYS A 175 15.00 -8.77 14.96
CA LYS A 175 15.90 -7.62 15.09
C LYS A 175 17.24 -7.93 14.43
N PHE A 176 17.72 -7.02 13.59
CA PHE A 176 19.05 -7.10 12.99
C PHE A 176 20.06 -6.27 13.78
N GLU A 177 21.31 -6.74 13.76
CA GLU A 177 22.44 -5.96 14.23
C GLU A 177 23.11 -5.27 13.04
N VAL A 178 23.66 -4.08 13.29
CA VAL A 178 24.42 -3.30 12.30
C VAL A 178 25.89 -3.46 12.65
N ASP A 179 26.72 -3.91 11.69
CA ASP A 179 28.17 -3.96 11.90
C ASP A 179 28.80 -2.56 11.86
N ALA A 180 30.09 -2.48 12.18
CA ALA A 180 30.84 -1.22 12.13
C ALA A 180 30.89 -0.57 10.73
N LEU A 181 30.54 -1.31 9.67
CA LEU A 181 30.48 -0.84 8.29
C LEU A 181 29.05 -0.49 7.84
N GLY A 182 28.06 -0.57 8.74
CA GLY A 182 26.67 -0.30 8.42
C GLY A 182 25.95 -1.47 7.72
N ASN A 183 26.56 -2.66 7.61
CA ASN A 183 25.89 -3.82 7.05
C ASN A 183 25.00 -4.45 8.11
N LEU A 184 23.76 -4.73 7.74
CA LEU A 184 22.85 -5.52 8.55
C LEU A 184 23.23 -6.99 8.45
N TYR A 185 23.38 -7.64 9.60
CA TYR A 185 23.50 -9.08 9.71
C TYR A 185 22.52 -9.60 10.76
N SER A 186 21.97 -10.79 10.53
CA SER A 186 21.30 -11.51 11.59
C SER A 186 22.35 -12.07 12.54
N SER A 187 22.05 -12.08 13.84
CA SER A 187 22.92 -12.59 14.89
C SER A 187 23.32 -14.07 14.71
N GLY A 188 22.73 -14.78 13.73
CA GLY A 188 23.02 -16.17 13.36
C GLY A 188 24.07 -16.39 12.26
N GLY A 189 24.57 -15.35 11.58
CA GLY A 189 25.61 -15.46 10.55
C GLY A 189 25.13 -16.01 9.19
N SER A 190 25.57 -15.37 8.09
CA SER A 190 25.15 -15.60 6.69
C SER A 190 23.63 -15.48 6.44
N PRO A 191 23.16 -14.97 5.29
CA PRO A 191 21.74 -14.94 4.94
C PRO A 191 21.20 -16.35 4.59
N SER A 192 21.40 -17.31 5.50
CA SER A 192 20.76 -18.62 5.49
C SER A 192 19.30 -18.49 5.88
N GLY A 193 18.44 -19.34 5.32
CA GLY A 193 17.06 -19.47 5.75
C GLY A 193 17.00 -19.74 7.25
N VAL A 194 16.38 -18.82 7.98
CA VAL A 194 16.04 -19.01 9.38
C VAL A 194 14.59 -19.45 9.38
N ARG A 195 14.31 -20.58 10.04
CA ARG A 195 12.93 -21.03 10.18
C ARG A 195 12.12 -19.98 10.93
N ALA A 196 10.91 -19.72 10.46
CA ALA A 196 9.95 -18.94 11.21
C ALA A 196 9.60 -19.69 12.50
N GLU A 197 10.02 -19.13 13.62
CA GLU A 197 9.62 -19.56 14.97
C GLU A 197 8.61 -18.54 15.52
N ASP A 198 7.97 -18.82 16.66
CA ASP A 198 7.03 -17.91 17.33
C ASP A 198 5.89 -17.41 16.42
N THR A 199 5.36 -18.30 15.56
CA THR A 199 4.32 -17.95 14.59
C THR A 199 2.92 -18.17 15.15
N THR A 200 2.10 -17.13 15.06
CA THR A 200 0.64 -17.20 15.28
C THR A 200 -0.06 -17.43 13.95
N ILE A 201 -1.00 -18.38 13.88
CA ILE A 201 -1.74 -18.70 12.65
C ILE A 201 -3.21 -18.39 12.88
N LEU A 202 -3.74 -17.43 12.11
CA LEU A 202 -5.15 -17.06 12.14
C LEU A 202 -5.87 -17.72 10.96
N LYS A 203 -6.82 -18.59 11.25
CA LYS A 203 -7.74 -19.17 10.27
C LYS A 203 -8.96 -18.29 10.10
N LEU A 204 -9.12 -17.74 8.91
CA LEU A 204 -10.15 -16.76 8.61
C LEU A 204 -11.47 -17.46 8.26
N LYS A 205 -12.55 -16.98 8.85
CA LYS A 205 -13.92 -17.45 8.59
C LYS A 205 -14.77 -16.29 8.09
N TYR A 206 -15.24 -16.42 6.87
CA TYR A 206 -16.17 -15.45 6.30
C TYR A 206 -17.59 -15.78 6.76
N ASP A 207 -18.34 -14.75 7.16
CA ASP A 207 -19.74 -14.91 7.57
C ASP A 207 -20.58 -15.56 6.45
N PRO A 208 -21.11 -16.79 6.66
CA PRO A 208 -21.89 -17.52 5.67
C PRO A 208 -23.25 -16.88 5.36
N GLY A 209 -23.67 -15.89 6.16
CA GLY A 209 -24.94 -15.16 5.98
C GLY A 209 -24.91 -14.09 4.89
N SER A 210 -23.76 -13.81 4.30
CA SER A 210 -23.60 -12.77 3.27
C SER A 210 -23.82 -13.34 1.86
N TYR A 211 -24.12 -12.45 0.91
CA TYR A 211 -24.54 -12.67 -0.48
C TYR A 211 -23.72 -13.66 -1.35
N TRP A 212 -22.64 -14.25 -0.81
CA TRP A 212 -21.58 -14.89 -1.55
C TRP A 212 -21.62 -16.41 -1.37
N LYS A 213 -21.82 -17.14 -2.47
CA LYS A 213 -21.75 -18.61 -2.50
C LYS A 213 -20.31 -19.14 -2.52
N GLN A 214 -19.33 -18.24 -2.57
CA GLN A 214 -17.90 -18.53 -2.70
C GLN A 214 -17.13 -17.62 -1.73
N VAL A 215 -15.99 -18.12 -1.26
CA VAL A 215 -15.02 -17.33 -0.48
C VAL A 215 -14.62 -16.11 -1.33
N PRO A 216 -14.57 -14.90 -0.76
CA PRO A 216 -14.17 -13.71 -1.51
C PRO A 216 -12.74 -13.87 -2.04
N ASN A 217 -12.49 -13.38 -3.25
CA ASN A 217 -11.16 -13.36 -3.81
C ASN A 217 -10.40 -12.15 -3.25
N VAL A 218 -9.65 -12.35 -2.18
CA VAL A 218 -8.89 -11.32 -1.46
C VAL A 218 -7.44 -11.35 -1.94
N GLU A 219 -6.93 -10.19 -2.31
CA GLU A 219 -5.54 -10.04 -2.82
C GLU A 219 -4.75 -9.01 -2.02
N ALA A 220 -5.40 -8.23 -1.17
CA ALA A 220 -4.73 -7.20 -0.41
C ALA A 220 -5.15 -7.25 1.06
N MET A 221 -4.23 -6.90 1.94
CA MET A 221 -4.43 -6.89 3.38
C MET A 221 -3.75 -5.67 3.99
N VAL A 222 -4.41 -5.04 4.96
CA VAL A 222 -3.79 -4.04 5.81
C VAL A 222 -4.06 -4.33 7.27
N THR A 223 -3.14 -3.91 8.14
CA THR A 223 -3.23 -4.12 9.58
C THR A 223 -3.29 -2.80 10.32
N HIS A 224 -4.01 -2.76 11.43
CA HIS A 224 -3.96 -1.62 12.32
C HIS A 224 -2.59 -1.61 12.98
N ARG A 225 -1.95 -0.44 13.10
CA ARG A 225 -0.57 -0.30 13.62
C ARG A 225 -0.33 -1.03 14.95
N ASN A 226 -1.30 -1.00 15.86
CA ASN A 226 -1.23 -1.67 17.17
C ASN A 226 -1.49 -3.19 17.14
N GLY A 227 -1.69 -3.80 15.97
CA GLY A 227 -1.97 -5.24 15.83
C GLY A 227 -3.38 -5.66 16.26
N SER A 228 -4.25 -4.71 16.65
CA SER A 228 -5.56 -5.02 17.20
C SER A 228 -6.61 -5.32 16.14
N LYS A 229 -6.37 -4.99 14.87
CA LYS A 229 -7.31 -5.29 13.78
C LYS A 229 -6.58 -5.49 12.46
N PHE A 230 -7.23 -6.16 11.52
CA PHE A 230 -6.83 -6.19 10.12
C PHE A 230 -8.03 -6.07 9.20
N TRP A 231 -7.77 -5.68 7.95
CA TRP A 231 -8.73 -5.60 6.88
C TRP A 231 -8.22 -6.36 5.66
N LEU A 232 -9.13 -7.08 5.02
CA LEU A 232 -8.90 -7.81 3.78
C LEU A 232 -9.67 -7.12 2.66
N ILE A 233 -9.04 -7.02 1.49
CA ILE A 233 -9.54 -6.25 0.38
C ILE A 233 -9.65 -7.17 -0.84
N GLU A 234 -10.85 -7.21 -1.43
CA GLU A 234 -11.11 -8.06 -2.59
C GLU A 234 -10.36 -7.59 -3.84
N LYS A 235 -9.88 -8.53 -4.66
CA LYS A 235 -9.25 -8.25 -5.97
C LYS A 235 -10.06 -7.29 -6.81
N THR A 236 -11.37 -7.53 -6.86
CA THR A 236 -12.21 -6.84 -7.82
C THR A 236 -12.48 -5.42 -7.36
N PHE A 237 -12.48 -4.47 -8.29
CA PHE A 237 -13.07 -3.17 -8.02
C PHE A 237 -14.59 -3.24 -8.04
N SER A 238 -15.23 -2.33 -7.32
CA SER A 238 -16.68 -2.16 -7.40
C SER A 238 -17.09 -1.90 -8.86
N LYS A 239 -18.25 -2.42 -9.28
CA LYS A 239 -18.76 -2.20 -10.66
C LYS A 239 -18.97 -0.72 -11.00
N ALA A 240 -19.12 0.11 -9.97
CA ALA A 240 -19.23 1.57 -10.07
C ALA A 240 -17.86 2.28 -10.18
N GLY A 241 -16.76 1.58 -9.91
CA GLY A 241 -15.48 1.84 -10.56
C GLY A 241 -14.40 2.59 -9.78
N ASN A 242 -14.57 2.88 -8.49
CA ASN A 242 -13.67 3.83 -7.81
C ASN A 242 -13.09 3.37 -6.48
N GLY A 243 -13.16 2.07 -6.17
CA GLY A 243 -12.51 1.47 -5.00
C GLY A 243 -12.82 -0.02 -4.86
N PRO A 244 -12.41 -0.65 -3.76
CA PRO A 244 -12.54 -2.10 -3.58
C PRO A 244 -14.00 -2.57 -3.66
N SER A 245 -14.24 -3.73 -4.26
CA SER A 245 -15.58 -4.34 -4.33
C SER A 245 -16.09 -4.76 -2.96
N GLY A 246 -15.17 -5.15 -2.08
CA GLY A 246 -15.45 -5.60 -0.74
C GLY A 246 -14.24 -5.36 0.16
N VAL A 247 -14.52 -4.96 1.39
CA VAL A 247 -13.55 -4.89 2.49
C VAL A 247 -14.11 -5.74 3.61
N TRP A 248 -13.25 -6.58 4.20
CA TRP A 248 -13.60 -7.44 5.31
C TRP A 248 -12.76 -7.08 6.53
N GLU A 249 -13.40 -6.81 7.66
CA GLU A 249 -12.75 -6.39 8.90
C GLU A 249 -12.71 -7.55 9.90
N SER A 250 -11.60 -7.66 10.65
CA SER A 250 -11.48 -8.55 11.80
C SER A 250 -12.15 -7.95 13.06
N PRO A 251 -12.54 -8.78 14.04
CA PRO A 251 -12.78 -8.31 15.40
C PRO A 251 -11.53 -7.61 15.96
N ASP A 252 -11.72 -6.93 17.10
CA ASP A 252 -10.61 -6.44 17.89
C ASP A 252 -9.84 -7.60 18.54
N LEU A 253 -8.55 -7.70 18.23
CA LEU A 253 -7.56 -8.68 18.68
C LEU A 253 -6.69 -8.14 19.83
N GLY A 254 -6.87 -6.88 20.24
CA GLY A 254 -6.03 -6.19 21.22
C GLY A 254 -6.26 -6.65 22.66
N THR A 255 -7.43 -7.21 22.98
CA THR A 255 -7.70 -7.74 24.32
C THR A 255 -7.90 -9.24 24.27
N ARG A 256 -6.95 -10.00 24.83
CA ARG A 256 -7.18 -11.41 25.16
C ARG A 256 -8.13 -11.44 26.36
N ARG A 257 -9.46 -11.42 26.14
CA ARG A 257 -10.40 -11.61 27.26
C ARG A 257 -10.09 -12.98 27.87
N ARG A 258 -9.42 -13.03 29.03
CA ARG A 258 -9.08 -14.28 29.74
C ARG A 258 -10.37 -15.05 30.10
N PHE A 259 -10.89 -15.86 29.18
CA PHE A 259 -11.93 -16.82 29.50
C PHE A 259 -11.26 -18.10 30.01
N ARG A 260 -11.47 -18.41 31.30
CA ARG A 260 -11.19 -19.72 31.88
C ARG A 260 -12.48 -20.55 31.82
N SER A 261 -12.58 -21.47 30.89
CA SER A 261 -13.59 -22.53 30.90
C SER A 261 -12.99 -23.84 30.38
N THR A 262 -13.45 -24.97 30.92
CA THR A 262 -12.94 -26.32 30.65
C THR A 262 -14.01 -27.16 29.96
N ASN A 263 -13.67 -27.84 28.86
CA ASN A 263 -14.49 -28.90 28.26
C ASN A 263 -13.65 -30.15 27.87
N ALA A 264 -14.33 -31.25 27.54
CA ALA A 264 -13.81 -32.62 27.65
C ALA A 264 -13.19 -33.24 26.38
N HIS A 265 -13.03 -32.50 25.27
CA HIS A 265 -12.79 -33.13 23.95
C HIS A 265 -11.61 -32.61 23.09
N GLY A 266 -10.63 -31.91 23.68
CA GLY A 266 -9.23 -32.07 23.29
C GLY A 266 -8.74 -31.53 21.93
N GLY A 267 -9.23 -30.37 21.47
CA GLY A 267 -8.61 -29.62 20.36
C GLY A 267 -8.70 -28.11 20.59
N LEU A 268 -7.59 -27.38 20.44
CA LEU A 268 -7.57 -25.92 20.53
C LEU A 268 -8.13 -25.31 19.24
N VAL A 269 -9.24 -24.61 19.40
CA VAL A 269 -9.92 -23.84 18.37
C VAL A 269 -10.37 -22.56 19.08
N GLU A 270 -9.62 -21.47 18.98
CA GLU A 270 -10.19 -20.16 19.33
C GLU A 270 -11.26 -19.83 18.29
N THR A 271 -12.41 -19.31 18.72
CA THR A 271 -13.41 -18.78 17.79
C THR A 271 -13.91 -17.44 18.31
N CYS A 272 -13.61 -16.37 17.59
CA CYS A 272 -14.27 -15.09 17.79
C CYS A 272 -15.60 -15.08 17.07
N THR A 273 -16.72 -15.12 17.81
CA THR A 273 -18.07 -15.06 17.23
C THR A 273 -18.79 -13.77 17.57
N ARG A 274 -19.61 -13.30 16.63
CA ARG A 274 -20.50 -12.15 16.82
C ARG A 274 -21.79 -12.60 17.50
N THR A 275 -21.99 -12.21 18.76
CA THR A 275 -23.29 -12.39 19.41
C THR A 275 -24.14 -11.14 19.20
N ARG A 276 -25.21 -11.24 18.39
CA ARG A 276 -26.30 -10.24 18.44
C ARG A 276 -27.01 -10.38 19.79
N PRO A 277 -27.09 -9.33 20.63
CA PRO A 277 -27.92 -9.39 21.82
C PRO A 277 -29.36 -9.65 21.40
N ALA A 278 -29.88 -10.83 21.76
CA ALA A 278 -31.29 -11.08 21.62
C ALA A 278 -32.02 -10.14 22.60
N ALA A 279 -32.80 -9.20 22.05
CA ALA A 279 -33.94 -8.55 22.70
C ALA A 279 -33.80 -7.21 23.45
N LEU A 280 -32.78 -6.37 23.28
CA LEU A 280 -32.85 -4.98 23.78
C LEU A 280 -32.42 -3.96 22.72
N GLY A 281 -33.36 -3.09 22.33
CA GLY A 281 -33.32 -2.18 21.18
C GLY A 281 -32.34 -1.01 21.25
N GLY A 282 -31.09 -1.25 21.65
CA GLY A 282 -29.97 -0.32 21.58
C GLY A 282 -28.71 -1.09 21.16
N GLY A 283 -28.63 -1.43 19.87
CA GLY A 283 -27.66 -2.38 19.33
C GLY A 283 -26.26 -1.80 19.18
N GLY A 284 -25.46 -1.87 20.23
CA GLY A 284 -24.01 -2.03 20.09
C GLY A 284 -23.73 -3.51 19.83
N GLU A 285 -23.09 -3.83 18.71
CA GLU A 285 -22.67 -5.20 18.42
C GLU A 285 -21.46 -5.54 19.31
N GLU A 286 -21.59 -6.58 20.15
CA GLU A 286 -20.49 -7.02 21.02
C GLU A 286 -19.82 -8.27 20.43
N TRP A 287 -18.50 -8.18 20.24
CA TRP A 287 -17.65 -9.29 19.87
C TRP A 287 -17.35 -10.16 21.09
N ARG A 288 -17.53 -11.48 20.96
CA ARG A 288 -17.04 -12.43 21.96
C ARG A 288 -16.06 -13.39 21.32
N CYS A 289 -14.80 -13.23 21.69
CA CYS A 289 -13.79 -14.26 21.51
C CYS A 289 -13.86 -15.22 22.70
N ASP A 290 -14.29 -16.46 22.44
CA ASP A 290 -14.25 -17.53 23.43
C ASP A 290 -12.89 -18.24 23.32
N PHE A 291 -12.19 -18.28 24.46
CA PHE A 291 -10.88 -18.88 24.61
C PHE A 291 -11.01 -20.20 25.38
N ASP A 292 -10.72 -21.33 24.73
CA ASP A 292 -10.65 -22.63 25.39
C ASP A 292 -9.20 -22.92 25.81
N ALA A 293 -8.88 -22.76 27.09
CA ALA A 293 -7.53 -23.00 27.61
C ALA A 293 -7.26 -24.49 27.90
N VAL A 294 -6.16 -25.04 27.37
CA VAL A 294 -5.59 -26.33 27.79
C VAL A 294 -4.82 -26.17 29.11
N ARG A 295 -5.04 -27.09 30.06
CA ARG A 295 -4.13 -27.29 31.20
C ARG A 295 -3.35 -28.59 31.01
N GLY A 296 -2.09 -28.46 30.65
CA GLY A 296 -1.06 -29.46 30.82
C GLY A 296 0.21 -28.71 31.21
N GLY A 297 0.94 -29.17 32.23
CA GLY A 297 2.16 -28.52 32.72
C GLY A 297 3.33 -28.66 31.75
N SER A 298 3.21 -28.10 30.55
CA SER A 298 4.27 -28.03 29.57
C SER A 298 4.87 -26.63 29.51
N LYS A 299 6.17 -26.62 29.25
CA LYS A 299 6.98 -25.42 29.07
C LYS A 299 6.38 -24.58 27.94
N LEU A 300 6.62 -23.27 27.98
CA LEU A 300 6.17 -22.26 27.01
C LEU A 300 6.33 -22.67 25.52
N GLY A 301 7.20 -23.64 25.21
CA GLY A 301 7.38 -24.21 23.87
C GLY A 301 6.22 -25.08 23.33
N ASP A 302 5.25 -25.50 24.13
CA ASP A 302 4.11 -26.32 23.66
C ASP A 302 2.90 -25.50 23.16
N PHE A 303 2.94 -24.17 23.28
CA PHE A 303 1.89 -23.26 22.77
C PHE A 303 2.07 -22.88 21.30
N MET A 304 3.19 -23.29 20.71
CA MET A 304 3.61 -22.93 19.36
C MET A 304 2.97 -23.92 18.38
N ASN A 305 2.24 -23.41 17.38
CA ASN A 305 1.39 -24.12 16.40
C ASN A 305 -0.13 -24.17 16.70
N ALA A 306 -0.64 -23.43 17.68
CA ALA A 306 -2.08 -23.24 17.80
C ALA A 306 -2.64 -22.44 16.60
N THR A 307 -3.76 -22.90 16.03
CA THR A 307 -4.45 -22.21 14.94
C THR A 307 -5.70 -21.53 15.52
N GLU A 308 -5.73 -20.20 15.46
CA GLU A 308 -6.82 -19.39 16.01
C GLU A 308 -7.85 -19.07 14.94
N LYS A 309 -9.15 -19.28 15.19
CA LYS A 309 -10.18 -18.97 14.18
C LYS A 309 -10.73 -17.56 14.40
N VAL A 310 -10.62 -16.74 13.36
CA VAL A 310 -11.06 -15.35 13.35
C VAL A 310 -12.21 -15.20 12.38
N ASP A 311 -13.39 -14.83 12.87
CA ASP A 311 -14.51 -14.46 12.01
C ASP A 311 -14.24 -13.07 11.42
N VAL A 312 -14.38 -12.91 10.11
CA VAL A 312 -14.19 -11.64 9.39
C VAL A 312 -15.51 -11.17 8.78
N HIS A 313 -15.70 -9.85 8.76
CA HIS A 313 -17.01 -9.26 8.52
C HIS A 313 -16.96 -8.25 7.39
N HIS A 314 -17.91 -8.39 6.46
CA HIS A 314 -18.02 -7.48 5.34
C HIS A 314 -18.37 -6.06 5.83
N VAL A 315 -17.50 -5.11 5.53
CA VAL A 315 -17.70 -3.68 5.77
C VAL A 315 -18.56 -3.14 4.63
N PHE A 316 -19.78 -2.71 4.94
CA PHE A 316 -20.65 -2.10 3.95
C PHE A 316 -20.14 -0.70 3.58
N LEU A 317 -19.51 -0.60 2.42
CA LEU A 317 -19.03 0.65 1.84
C LEU A 317 -20.23 1.44 1.28
N SER A 318 -20.81 2.31 2.10
CA SER A 318 -22.00 3.10 1.71
C SER A 318 -21.71 4.22 0.70
N LYS A 319 -20.44 4.62 0.52
CA LYS A 319 -20.05 5.90 -0.11
C LYS A 319 -18.98 5.88 -1.20
N VAL A 320 -18.39 4.74 -1.56
CA VAL A 320 -17.29 4.70 -2.55
C VAL A 320 -17.77 4.96 -4.00
N ASN A 321 -19.06 5.24 -4.19
CA ASN A 321 -19.70 5.43 -5.50
C ASN A 321 -19.52 6.83 -6.11
N GLU A 322 -18.88 7.79 -5.43
CA GLU A 322 -18.84 9.21 -5.86
C GLU A 322 -17.45 9.75 -6.19
N VAL A 323 -16.39 8.94 -6.13
CA VAL A 323 -15.05 9.41 -6.52
C VAL A 323 -14.99 9.48 -8.04
N GLU A 324 -14.99 10.67 -8.63
CA GLU A 324 -14.81 10.82 -10.08
C GLU A 324 -13.48 10.20 -10.51
N ASN A 325 -13.56 9.14 -11.32
CA ASN A 325 -12.42 8.63 -12.06
C ASN A 325 -12.04 9.70 -13.10
N PRO A 326 -10.76 10.10 -13.22
CA PRO A 326 -10.34 10.96 -14.34
C PRO A 326 -10.58 10.31 -15.71
N TYR A 327 -10.83 8.99 -15.77
CA TYR A 327 -11.33 8.33 -16.97
C TYR A 327 -12.85 8.49 -17.12
N PRO A 328 -13.33 9.06 -18.25
CA PRO A 328 -14.76 9.29 -18.46
C PRO A 328 -15.55 7.99 -18.36
N ASP A 329 -16.72 8.07 -17.72
CA ASP A 329 -17.70 6.99 -17.64
C ASP A 329 -18.14 6.55 -19.05
N CYS A 330 -17.45 5.56 -19.59
CA CYS A 330 -17.71 4.99 -20.92
C CYS A 330 -19.15 4.48 -21.10
N THR A 331 -19.93 4.30 -20.02
CA THR A 331 -21.34 3.87 -20.12
C THR A 331 -22.29 5.00 -20.48
N ARG A 332 -21.95 6.24 -20.10
CA ARG A 332 -22.78 7.43 -20.35
C ARG A 332 -22.48 8.09 -21.71
N PHE A 333 -21.22 8.03 -22.14
CA PHE A 333 -20.76 8.66 -23.39
C PHE A 333 -21.29 8.00 -24.67
N GLY A 334 -21.67 6.71 -24.65
CA GLY A 334 -22.09 6.00 -25.86
C GLY A 334 -23.43 6.45 -26.47
N LYS A 335 -24.31 7.10 -25.69
CA LYS A 335 -25.63 7.55 -26.16
C LYS A 335 -25.74 9.06 -26.36
N GLU A 336 -25.16 9.87 -25.47
CA GLU A 336 -25.27 11.34 -25.56
C GLU A 336 -24.21 11.97 -26.49
N ALA A 337 -23.03 11.35 -26.65
CA ALA A 337 -21.96 11.95 -27.45
C ALA A 337 -22.17 11.84 -28.97
N LYS A 338 -22.99 10.89 -29.45
CA LYS A 338 -23.36 10.81 -30.88
C LYS A 338 -24.19 12.01 -31.36
N GLU A 339 -24.87 12.71 -30.44
CA GLU A 339 -25.71 13.85 -30.78
C GLU A 339 -25.04 15.20 -30.48
N HIS A 340 -23.94 15.23 -29.69
CA HIS A 340 -23.28 16.48 -29.27
C HIS A 340 -21.83 16.69 -29.71
N PHE A 341 -21.14 15.68 -30.27
CA PHE A 341 -19.80 15.84 -30.84
C PHE A 341 -19.81 15.68 -32.36
N SER A 342 -20.51 16.58 -33.06
CA SER A 342 -20.17 16.85 -34.46
C SER A 342 -18.88 17.64 -34.47
N VAL A 343 -17.79 17.01 -34.94
CA VAL A 343 -16.61 17.64 -35.56
C VAL A 343 -15.86 18.64 -34.67
N PHE A 344 -14.54 18.48 -34.49
CA PHE A 344 -13.71 19.57 -33.96
C PHE A 344 -13.99 20.83 -34.79
N ASP A 345 -14.62 21.85 -34.20
CA ASP A 345 -14.89 23.14 -34.84
C ASP A 345 -13.56 23.81 -35.20
N TYR A 346 -13.00 23.44 -36.35
CA TYR A 346 -12.04 24.29 -37.04
C TYR A 346 -12.83 25.54 -37.42
N PRO A 347 -12.39 26.74 -37.04
CA PRO A 347 -13.09 27.94 -37.49
C PRO A 347 -13.12 27.93 -39.01
N ASP A 348 -14.30 28.16 -39.60
CA ASP A 348 -14.51 28.17 -41.06
C ASP A 348 -13.55 29.11 -41.80
N SER A 349 -12.94 30.04 -41.08
CA SER A 349 -11.90 30.96 -41.55
C SER A 349 -10.56 30.30 -41.87
N LEU A 350 -10.28 29.08 -41.43
CA LEU A 350 -9.04 28.38 -41.79
C LEU A 350 -9.11 27.89 -43.25
N PRO A 351 -8.02 28.06 -44.03
CA PRO A 351 -7.94 27.51 -45.38
C PRO A 351 -8.02 25.98 -45.35
N VAL A 352 -8.49 25.38 -46.44
CA VAL A 352 -8.46 23.91 -46.60
C VAL A 352 -7.02 23.46 -46.80
N CYS A 353 -6.60 22.39 -46.12
CA CYS A 353 -5.24 21.87 -46.23
C CYS A 353 -4.91 21.48 -47.67
N THR A 354 -3.76 21.94 -48.16
CA THR A 354 -3.34 21.74 -49.55
C THR A 354 -2.94 20.30 -49.86
N GLN A 355 -2.56 19.53 -48.84
CA GLN A 355 -2.08 18.16 -49.01
C GLN A 355 -2.51 17.26 -47.84
N LEU A 356 -3.03 16.07 -48.18
CA LEU A 356 -3.27 14.96 -47.25
C LEU A 356 -2.63 13.68 -47.81
N PRO A 357 -1.87 12.91 -47.01
CA PRO A 357 -1.47 13.21 -45.62
C PRO A 357 -0.60 14.48 -45.53
N GLU A 358 -0.59 15.12 -44.35
CA GLU A 358 0.21 16.34 -44.15
C GLU A 358 1.70 16.05 -44.40
N LYS A 359 2.39 17.01 -45.01
CA LYS A 359 3.82 16.89 -45.27
C LYS A 359 4.58 16.82 -43.94
N GLN A 360 5.46 15.83 -43.79
CA GLN A 360 6.23 15.58 -42.56
C GLN A 360 7.70 16.05 -42.72
N PRO A 361 8.31 16.63 -41.68
CA PRO A 361 9.75 16.84 -41.60
C PRO A 361 10.47 15.59 -41.01
N ASP A 362 11.73 15.72 -40.61
CA ASP A 362 12.54 14.62 -40.04
C ASP A 362 11.98 14.02 -38.73
N HIS A 363 11.03 14.70 -38.09
CA HIS A 363 10.29 14.23 -36.93
C HIS A 363 8.79 14.34 -37.15
N SER A 364 8.00 13.52 -36.45
CA SER A 364 6.54 13.52 -36.62
C SER A 364 5.92 14.88 -36.28
N CYS A 365 4.87 15.23 -37.01
CA CYS A 365 4.15 16.48 -36.81
C CYS A 365 3.62 16.69 -35.39
N ARG A 366 3.28 15.60 -34.69
CA ARG A 366 2.91 15.61 -33.27
C ARG A 366 4.08 16.10 -32.40
N LYS A 367 5.27 15.49 -32.54
CA LYS A 367 6.47 15.90 -31.79
C LYS A 367 6.84 17.36 -32.09
N GLN A 368 6.80 17.76 -33.36
CA GLN A 368 7.09 19.14 -33.75
C GLN A 368 6.12 20.14 -33.10
N ARG A 369 4.82 19.83 -33.03
CA ARG A 369 3.83 20.67 -32.34
C ARG A 369 4.06 20.71 -30.84
N ASP A 370 4.30 19.56 -30.22
CA ASP A 370 4.49 19.46 -28.77
C ASP A 370 5.81 20.16 -28.34
N TRP A 371 6.79 20.27 -29.23
CA TRP A 371 7.99 21.10 -29.07
C TRP A 371 7.79 22.59 -29.41
N GLY A 372 6.56 23.02 -29.71
CA GLY A 372 6.23 24.41 -30.04
C GLY A 372 6.73 24.89 -31.41
N LYS A 373 7.08 23.98 -32.34
CA LYS A 373 7.68 24.32 -33.64
C LYS A 373 6.69 24.79 -34.71
N CYS A 374 5.40 24.83 -34.41
CA CYS A 374 4.36 25.22 -35.38
C CYS A 374 4.47 26.65 -35.92
N GLY A 375 5.17 27.56 -35.23
CA GLY A 375 5.41 28.93 -35.69
C GLY A 375 6.74 29.14 -36.42
N GLU A 376 7.59 28.11 -36.55
CA GLU A 376 8.91 28.26 -37.15
C GLU A 376 8.81 28.51 -38.66
N SER A 377 9.65 29.40 -39.20
CA SER A 377 9.63 29.77 -40.61
C SER A 377 9.74 28.56 -41.54
N TRP A 378 10.64 27.62 -41.24
CA TRP A 378 10.83 26.41 -42.03
C TRP A 378 9.64 25.44 -42.00
N MET A 379 8.78 25.50 -40.96
CA MET A 379 7.54 24.72 -40.86
C MET A 379 6.43 25.36 -41.69
N ILE A 380 6.37 26.69 -41.71
CA ILE A 380 5.39 27.47 -42.46
C ILE A 380 5.75 27.48 -43.96
N GLU A 381 6.98 27.86 -44.33
CA GLU A 381 7.43 27.98 -45.72
C GLU A 381 7.34 26.65 -46.50
N LYS A 382 7.57 25.53 -45.81
CA LYS A 382 7.53 24.20 -46.42
C LYS A 382 6.17 23.52 -46.31
N ASN A 383 5.19 24.17 -45.68
CA ASN A 383 3.86 23.61 -45.37
C ASN A 383 3.94 22.28 -44.61
N TYR A 384 4.85 22.18 -43.65
CA TYR A 384 4.97 20.98 -42.81
C TYR A 384 3.93 21.01 -41.69
N CYS A 385 3.21 19.92 -41.49
CA CYS A 385 2.32 19.74 -40.36
C CYS A 385 1.17 20.75 -40.27
N GLU A 386 0.67 21.24 -41.42
CA GLU A 386 -0.33 22.32 -41.45
C GLU A 386 -1.62 21.97 -40.69
N LEU A 387 -2.04 20.70 -40.76
CA LEU A 387 -3.24 20.22 -40.08
C LEU A 387 -2.98 20.07 -38.58
N THR A 388 -1.90 19.38 -38.20
CA THR A 388 -1.51 19.18 -36.80
C THR A 388 -1.23 20.50 -36.08
N CYS A 389 -0.67 21.49 -36.78
CA CYS A 389 -0.43 22.85 -36.30
C CYS A 389 -1.64 23.79 -36.42
N ARG A 390 -2.81 23.29 -36.84
CA ARG A 390 -4.07 24.05 -36.98
C ARG A 390 -3.96 25.30 -37.87
N ARG A 391 -3.11 25.25 -38.90
CA ARG A 391 -2.98 26.32 -39.90
C ARG A 391 -3.95 26.14 -41.08
N CYS A 392 -4.55 24.96 -41.18
CA CYS A 392 -5.59 24.63 -42.15
C CYS A 392 -6.61 23.66 -41.55
N ARG A 393 -7.75 23.50 -42.22
CA ARG A 393 -8.79 22.52 -41.91
C ARG A 393 -8.81 21.39 -42.95
N PRO A 394 -9.24 20.18 -42.60
CA PRO A 394 -9.39 19.12 -43.60
C PRO A 394 -10.46 19.50 -44.64
N PRO A 395 -10.35 19.01 -45.89
CA PRO A 395 -11.40 19.18 -46.88
C PRO A 395 -12.70 18.52 -46.39
N PRO A 396 -13.87 19.12 -46.71
CA PRO A 396 -15.14 18.51 -46.37
C PRO A 396 -15.25 17.11 -47.01
N GLU A 397 -15.79 16.16 -46.25
CA GLU A 397 -15.74 14.71 -46.45
C GLU A 397 -16.29 14.18 -47.80
N ARG A 398 -16.85 15.05 -48.66
CA ARG A 398 -17.37 14.70 -49.99
C ARG A 398 -16.30 14.44 -51.05
N ASP A 399 -15.04 14.82 -50.82
CA ASP A 399 -13.96 14.71 -51.83
C ASP A 399 -12.92 13.58 -51.57
N LEU A 400 -13.03 12.83 -50.46
CA LEU A 400 -12.04 11.79 -50.09
C LEU A 400 -12.31 10.40 -50.70
N ALA A 401 -13.33 10.27 -51.56
CA ALA A 401 -13.78 8.98 -52.08
C ALA A 401 -13.00 8.45 -53.29
N VAL A 402 -11.70 8.73 -53.48
CA VAL A 402 -10.88 8.01 -54.49
C VAL A 402 -9.39 7.97 -54.08
N ARG A 403 -8.97 6.90 -53.42
CA ARG A 403 -7.74 6.12 -53.69
C ARG A 403 -7.44 5.16 -52.53
N SER A 404 -7.75 3.89 -52.75
CA SER A 404 -7.21 2.76 -52.00
C SER A 404 -5.71 2.63 -52.27
N VAL A 405 -4.88 2.99 -51.29
CA VAL A 405 -3.48 2.59 -51.20
C VAL A 405 -3.26 2.09 -49.77
N GLU A 406 -2.59 0.95 -49.66
CA GLU A 406 -2.33 0.18 -48.44
C GLU A 406 -1.92 1.05 -47.26
N GLU A 407 -2.60 0.84 -46.13
CA GLU A 407 -2.47 1.58 -44.87
C GLU A 407 -1.08 1.40 -44.23
N PRO A 408 -0.36 2.49 -43.91
CA PRO A 408 0.57 2.48 -42.79
C PRO A 408 -0.25 2.54 -41.49
N LYS A 409 0.11 1.69 -40.52
CA LYS A 409 -0.51 1.64 -39.17
C LYS A 409 -0.65 3.05 -38.57
N GLN A 410 -1.85 3.63 -38.63
CA GLN A 410 -2.19 4.89 -37.99
C GLN A 410 -2.31 4.67 -36.48
N VAL A 411 -1.67 5.54 -35.72
CA VAL A 411 -1.98 5.73 -34.30
C VAL A 411 -3.27 6.54 -34.25
N GLY A 412 -4.32 5.96 -33.64
CA GLY A 412 -5.67 6.50 -33.68
C GLY A 412 -5.79 7.93 -33.14
N THR A 413 -6.80 8.64 -33.64
CA THR A 413 -7.31 9.92 -33.13
C THR A 413 -7.62 9.85 -31.62
N PRO A 414 -7.72 10.99 -30.91
CA PRO A 414 -8.16 11.00 -29.50
C PRO A 414 -9.49 10.27 -29.29
N TRP A 415 -10.40 10.30 -30.27
CA TRP A 415 -11.62 9.51 -30.26
C TRP A 415 -11.33 8.02 -30.43
N GLU A 416 -10.47 7.59 -31.36
CA GLU A 416 -10.09 6.17 -31.50
C GLU A 416 -9.29 5.65 -30.30
N ILE A 417 -8.55 6.49 -29.59
CA ILE A 417 -7.90 6.16 -28.31
C ILE A 417 -8.95 5.99 -27.22
N LEU A 418 -9.93 6.90 -27.13
CA LEU A 418 -11.02 6.80 -26.15
C LEU A 418 -11.96 5.63 -26.45
N GLU A 419 -12.27 5.41 -27.72
CA GLU A 419 -13.10 4.32 -28.23
C GLU A 419 -12.35 2.99 -28.15
N ARG A 420 -11.01 2.96 -28.27
CA ARG A 420 -10.16 1.82 -27.90
C ARG A 420 -10.24 1.57 -26.39
N ASN A 421 -9.96 2.56 -25.55
CA ASN A 421 -10.04 2.44 -24.09
C ASN A 421 -11.46 2.06 -23.58
N CYS A 422 -12.52 2.46 -24.29
CA CYS A 422 -13.91 2.13 -23.96
C CYS A 422 -14.44 0.84 -24.64
N ASN A 423 -14.04 0.50 -25.87
CA ASN A 423 -14.36 -0.80 -26.51
C ASN A 423 -13.47 -1.94 -25.99
N GLU A 424 -12.39 -1.65 -25.29
CA GLU A 424 -11.57 -2.62 -24.55
C GLU A 424 -12.36 -3.35 -23.43
N THR A 425 -13.52 -2.83 -23.06
CA THR A 425 -14.53 -3.56 -22.26
C THR A 425 -15.05 -4.83 -22.95
N LYS A 426 -14.91 -4.96 -24.29
CA LYS A 426 -15.30 -6.15 -25.07
C LYS A 426 -14.17 -7.15 -25.30
N ARG A 427 -12.90 -6.81 -25.05
CA ARG A 427 -11.75 -7.73 -25.24
C ARG A 427 -10.71 -7.56 -24.12
N GLY A 428 -10.90 -8.22 -22.99
CA GLY A 428 -9.78 -8.57 -22.09
C GLY A 428 -9.29 -7.54 -21.05
N HIS A 429 -9.73 -6.27 -21.06
CA HIS A 429 -9.22 -5.25 -20.12
C HIS A 429 -9.96 -5.19 -18.76
N ARG A 430 -10.66 -6.26 -18.37
CA ARG A 430 -11.25 -6.37 -17.01
C ARG A 430 -10.20 -6.38 -15.89
N ASN A 431 -8.92 -6.44 -16.23
CA ASN A 431 -7.83 -6.68 -15.29
C ASN A 431 -7.13 -5.42 -14.77
N ILE A 432 -7.19 -4.26 -15.45
CA ILE A 432 -6.42 -3.07 -14.98
C ILE A 432 -6.90 -2.51 -13.64
N ARG A 433 -8.12 -2.87 -13.23
CA ARG A 433 -8.71 -2.51 -11.94
C ARG A 433 -8.77 -3.72 -11.02
N ASN A 434 -7.81 -4.63 -11.10
CA ASN A 434 -7.65 -5.62 -10.05
C ASN A 434 -6.70 -5.04 -9.01
N ILE A 435 -7.13 -5.09 -7.75
CA ILE A 435 -6.29 -4.79 -6.59
C ILE A 435 -5.30 -5.94 -6.43
N ALA A 436 -4.06 -5.60 -6.13
CA ALA A 436 -2.97 -6.56 -5.94
C ALA A 436 -2.28 -6.41 -4.57
N ALA A 437 -2.24 -5.20 -4.00
CA ALA A 437 -1.79 -4.98 -2.63
C ALA A 437 -2.38 -3.72 -2.03
N ALA A 438 -2.22 -3.57 -0.73
CA ALA A 438 -2.58 -2.37 -0.01
C ALA A 438 -1.61 -2.06 1.13
N ASP A 439 -1.55 -0.79 1.54
CA ASP A 439 -0.92 -0.43 2.81
C ASP A 439 -1.67 0.72 3.49
N LEU A 440 -1.72 0.70 4.81
CA LEU A 440 -2.46 1.66 5.62
C LEU A 440 -1.47 2.55 6.40
N HIS A 441 -1.55 3.85 6.18
CA HIS A 441 -0.71 4.82 6.88
C HIS A 441 -0.99 4.77 8.39
N ASP A 442 0.03 4.94 9.23
CA ASP A 442 -0.06 4.91 10.71
C ASP A 442 -1.11 5.85 11.31
N SER A 443 -1.48 6.90 10.58
CA SER A 443 -2.58 7.80 10.97
C SER A 443 -3.97 7.16 10.93
N GLY A 444 -4.11 6.03 10.23
CA GLY A 444 -5.39 5.40 9.87
C GLY A 444 -6.22 6.18 8.85
N LYS A 445 -5.73 7.30 8.32
CA LYS A 445 -6.50 8.20 7.43
C LYS A 445 -6.17 8.07 5.95
N LYS A 446 -5.14 7.31 5.60
CA LYS A 446 -4.65 7.18 4.23
C LYS A 446 -4.39 5.71 3.91
N LEU A 447 -4.91 5.25 2.78
CA LEU A 447 -4.81 3.87 2.31
C LEU A 447 -4.20 3.89 0.90
N LEU A 448 -3.10 3.18 0.70
CA LEU A 448 -2.59 2.89 -0.63
C LEU A 448 -3.25 1.63 -1.16
N LEU A 449 -3.63 1.65 -2.42
CA LEU A 449 -4.02 0.48 -3.18
C LEU A 449 -3.16 0.39 -4.44
N ALA A 450 -2.45 -0.72 -4.59
CA ALA A 450 -1.83 -1.10 -5.84
C ALA A 450 -2.86 -1.82 -6.70
N THR A 451 -2.86 -1.49 -7.98
CA THR A 451 -3.69 -2.14 -8.98
C THR A 451 -2.87 -2.40 -10.23
N TYR A 452 -3.36 -3.27 -11.10
CA TYR A 452 -2.71 -3.49 -12.40
C TYR A 452 -2.69 -2.25 -13.31
N GLY A 453 -3.41 -1.18 -12.96
CA GLY A 453 -3.45 0.10 -13.66
C GLY A 453 -2.67 1.23 -12.98
N GLY A 454 -2.07 0.98 -11.81
CA GLY A 454 -1.30 1.98 -11.07
C GLY A 454 -1.59 1.99 -9.57
N ILE A 455 -1.03 3.00 -8.89
CA ILE A 455 -1.11 3.16 -7.44
C ILE A 455 -2.09 4.29 -7.12
N PHE A 456 -2.98 4.05 -6.17
CA PHE A 456 -3.98 5.00 -5.72
C PHE A 456 -3.86 5.24 -4.22
N GLU A 457 -4.02 6.49 -3.80
CA GLU A 457 -4.10 6.87 -2.39
C GLU A 457 -5.52 7.31 -2.08
N TYR A 458 -6.16 6.60 -1.16
CA TYR A 458 -7.49 6.86 -0.65
C TYR A 458 -7.42 7.58 0.68
N THR A 459 -8.47 8.35 1.00
CA THR A 459 -8.60 9.04 2.28
C THR A 459 -9.74 8.46 3.10
N LEU A 460 -9.48 8.13 4.37
CA LEU A 460 -10.51 7.79 5.34
C LEU A 460 -10.80 9.06 6.16
N THR A 461 -12.05 9.54 6.12
CA THR A 461 -12.42 10.76 6.87
C THR A 461 -12.38 10.54 8.38
N SER A 462 -12.57 9.30 8.83
CA SER A 462 -12.34 8.84 10.20
C SER A 462 -11.23 7.80 10.21
N ALA A 463 -10.27 7.94 11.12
CA ALA A 463 -9.10 7.07 11.18
C ALA A 463 -9.52 5.61 11.42
N PHE A 464 -8.99 4.69 10.61
CA PHE A 464 -9.25 3.24 10.68
C PHE A 464 -10.70 2.83 10.43
N ASP A 465 -11.55 3.74 9.95
CA ASP A 465 -12.95 3.46 9.62
C ASP A 465 -13.13 3.38 8.10
N PHE A 466 -13.03 2.16 7.57
CA PHE A 466 -13.15 1.88 6.14
C PHE A 466 -14.55 2.19 5.59
N THR A 467 -15.57 2.35 6.42
CA THR A 467 -16.89 2.82 5.94
C THR A 467 -16.84 4.26 5.44
N THR A 468 -15.81 5.01 5.84
CA THR A 468 -15.57 6.40 5.47
C THR A 468 -14.53 6.59 4.37
N LEU A 469 -14.15 5.49 3.71
CA LEU A 469 -13.25 5.52 2.56
C LEU A 469 -13.83 6.47 1.48
N ALA A 470 -13.05 7.48 1.15
CA ALA A 470 -13.39 8.56 0.24
C ALA A 470 -12.18 8.89 -0.64
N PHE A 471 -12.43 9.67 -1.69
CA PHE A 471 -11.46 10.31 -2.60
C PHE A 471 -10.16 9.52 -2.83
N ALA A 472 -10.06 8.91 -4.01
CA ALA A 472 -8.81 8.37 -4.51
C ALA A 472 -8.07 9.43 -5.31
N ARG A 473 -6.79 9.65 -4.99
CA ARG A 473 -5.84 10.29 -5.91
C ARG A 473 -5.00 9.20 -6.56
N GLN A 474 -4.91 9.19 -7.88
CA GLN A 474 -3.91 8.37 -8.55
C GLN A 474 -2.53 8.96 -8.27
N VAL A 475 -1.67 8.17 -7.62
CA VAL A 475 -0.32 8.56 -7.22
C VAL A 475 0.66 8.36 -8.36
N SER A 476 0.48 7.27 -9.10
CA SER A 476 1.37 6.91 -10.19
C SER A 476 0.65 6.06 -11.23
N THR A 477 1.00 6.31 -12.49
CA THR A 477 0.80 5.40 -13.62
C THR A 477 2.14 4.68 -13.84
N THR A 478 2.31 3.47 -13.30
CA THR A 478 3.56 2.72 -13.48
C THR A 478 3.46 1.84 -14.72
N ASN A 479 4.33 2.02 -15.72
CA ASN A 479 4.56 0.97 -16.71
C ASN A 479 5.11 -0.28 -16.01
N ARG A 480 5.03 -1.44 -16.69
CA ARG A 480 5.51 -2.74 -16.19
C ARG A 480 6.90 -2.61 -15.53
N ASP A 481 7.81 -1.83 -16.11
CA ASP A 481 9.16 -1.62 -15.60
C ASP A 481 9.39 -0.43 -14.66
N GLY A 482 8.31 0.13 -14.12
CA GLY A 482 8.33 1.30 -13.24
C GLY A 482 9.02 2.52 -13.87
N SER A 483 9.18 2.56 -15.19
CA SER A 483 9.63 3.73 -15.95
C SER A 483 8.46 4.45 -16.62
N GLU A 484 8.66 5.67 -17.11
CA GLU A 484 7.66 6.46 -17.85
C GLU A 484 7.50 6.02 -19.33
N ASP A 485 8.15 4.93 -19.78
CA ASP A 485 8.30 4.63 -21.22
C ASP A 485 6.99 4.25 -21.95
N GLU A 486 6.66 4.98 -23.02
CA GLU A 486 5.44 4.86 -23.86
C GLU A 486 5.43 3.62 -24.79
N SER A 487 5.99 2.48 -24.36
CA SER A 487 5.92 1.27 -25.19
C SER A 487 4.50 0.70 -25.17
N ASP A 488 3.90 0.47 -26.34
CA ASP A 488 2.54 -0.08 -26.54
C ASP A 488 2.33 -1.51 -25.96
N GLU A 489 3.30 -2.06 -25.21
CA GLU A 489 3.17 -3.33 -24.50
C GLU A 489 2.42 -3.12 -23.17
N TYR A 490 1.10 -3.22 -23.27
CA TYR A 490 0.11 -3.13 -22.19
C TYR A 490 0.52 -3.83 -20.87
N TRP A 491 0.73 -3.00 -19.84
CA TRP A 491 0.34 -3.09 -18.43
C TRP A 491 0.17 -4.48 -17.79
N LYS A 492 1.18 -4.94 -17.06
CA LYS A 492 1.06 -6.07 -16.11
C LYS A 492 2.01 -5.87 -14.94
N GLY A 493 1.55 -6.13 -13.72
CA GLY A 493 2.44 -6.60 -12.65
C GLY A 493 2.74 -5.65 -11.50
N GLN A 494 1.98 -4.56 -11.24
CA GLN A 494 2.20 -3.81 -9.99
C GLN A 494 1.54 -4.58 -8.85
N GLU A 495 2.34 -5.36 -8.13
CA GLU A 495 1.80 -6.30 -7.16
C GLU A 495 1.89 -5.75 -5.73
N GLY A 496 2.99 -5.11 -5.33
CA GLY A 496 3.16 -4.65 -3.94
C GLY A 496 3.27 -3.14 -3.78
N VAL A 497 2.71 -2.57 -2.71
CA VAL A 497 2.88 -1.16 -2.31
C VAL A 497 3.00 -1.02 -0.79
N ALA A 498 3.85 -0.10 -0.32
CA ALA A 498 3.95 0.24 1.10
C ALA A 498 4.33 1.71 1.30
N TYR A 499 3.82 2.34 2.36
CA TYR A 499 4.38 3.58 2.88
C TYR A 499 5.80 3.33 3.41
N ASP A 500 6.68 4.31 3.19
CA ASP A 500 8.06 4.23 3.64
C ASP A 500 8.18 4.51 5.14
N TYR A 501 8.42 3.47 5.93
CA TYR A 501 8.79 3.58 7.35
C TYR A 501 10.21 3.10 7.62
N THR A 502 11.01 2.95 6.58
CA THR A 502 12.39 2.46 6.70
C THR A 502 13.31 3.49 7.35
N GLY A 503 12.82 4.72 7.61
CA GLY A 503 13.57 5.78 8.27
C GLY A 503 14.62 6.46 7.37
N ILE A 504 14.54 6.30 6.05
CA ILE A 504 15.53 6.84 5.10
C ILE A 504 14.86 7.58 3.92
N PRO A 505 15.01 8.91 3.84
CA PRO A 505 15.40 9.87 4.89
C PRO A 505 14.24 10.15 5.86
N SER A 506 14.53 10.44 7.14
CA SER A 506 13.50 10.57 8.20
C SER A 506 12.37 11.57 7.93
N HIS A 507 12.58 12.58 7.09
CA HIS A 507 11.53 13.53 6.70
C HIS A 507 10.51 12.95 5.70
N GLN A 508 10.85 11.84 5.03
CA GLN A 508 9.99 11.06 4.14
C GLN A 508 9.25 9.93 4.85
N GLU A 509 9.52 9.70 6.15
CA GLU A 509 8.90 8.62 6.90
C GLU A 509 7.37 8.80 6.96
N GLY A 510 6.63 7.82 6.45
CA GLY A 510 5.18 7.86 6.25
C GLY A 510 4.71 8.72 5.07
N LYS A 511 5.62 9.36 4.33
CA LYS A 511 5.30 10.23 3.18
C LYS A 511 5.67 9.64 1.84
N ALA A 512 6.76 8.88 1.76
CA ALA A 512 7.17 8.24 0.51
C ALA A 512 6.53 6.87 0.37
N ILE A 513 6.61 6.31 -0.84
CA ILE A 513 6.05 5.01 -1.18
C ILE A 513 7.14 4.11 -1.75
N TRP A 514 7.16 2.88 -1.26
CA TRP A 514 7.83 1.75 -1.89
C TRP A 514 6.84 0.96 -2.73
N SER A 515 7.32 0.45 -3.85
CA SER A 515 6.53 -0.35 -4.76
C SER A 515 7.39 -1.45 -5.38
N VAL A 516 6.78 -2.61 -5.61
CA VAL A 516 7.39 -3.74 -6.34
C VAL A 516 6.50 -4.19 -7.47
N SER A 517 7.12 -4.68 -8.53
CA SER A 517 6.41 -5.20 -9.69
C SER A 517 6.91 -6.59 -10.04
N GLU A 518 5.98 -7.48 -10.36
CA GLU A 518 6.23 -8.88 -10.73
C GLU A 518 7.22 -8.97 -11.90
N HIS A 519 8.35 -9.65 -11.67
CA HIS A 519 9.41 -9.91 -12.66
C HIS A 519 10.38 -8.75 -12.93
N HIS A 520 10.41 -7.73 -12.08
CA HIS A 520 11.29 -6.56 -12.29
C HIS A 520 12.59 -6.59 -11.50
N GLU A 521 12.72 -7.56 -10.60
CA GLU A 521 13.90 -7.79 -9.78
C GLU A 521 14.39 -6.50 -9.09
N GLY A 522 13.47 -5.66 -8.60
CA GLY A 522 13.84 -4.40 -7.97
C GLY A 522 12.72 -3.69 -7.18
N LEU A 523 13.15 -2.69 -6.40
CA LEU A 523 12.28 -1.79 -5.65
C LEU A 523 12.17 -0.45 -6.38
N TYR A 524 10.95 0.08 -6.44
CA TYR A 524 10.66 1.41 -6.91
C TYR A 524 10.35 2.33 -5.74
N TYR A 525 10.81 3.57 -5.83
CA TYR A 525 10.63 4.59 -4.81
C TYR A 525 9.98 5.83 -5.39
N LEU A 526 8.92 6.28 -4.71
CA LEU A 526 8.15 7.47 -5.05
C LEU A 526 8.25 8.44 -3.86
N PRO A 527 9.23 9.37 -3.85
CA PRO A 527 9.34 10.38 -2.79
C PRO A 527 8.23 11.42 -2.88
N CYS A 528 7.88 12.02 -1.75
CA CYS A 528 6.97 13.17 -1.72
C CYS A 528 7.63 14.41 -2.36
N ALA A 529 6.96 15.07 -3.28
CA ALA A 529 7.56 16.14 -4.09
C ALA A 529 7.83 17.43 -3.33
N GLU A 530 7.11 17.71 -2.24
CA GLU A 530 7.31 18.91 -1.41
C GLU A 530 8.73 19.02 -0.84
N ASP A 531 9.46 17.90 -0.79
CA ASP A 531 10.81 17.85 -0.27
C ASP A 531 11.89 17.90 -1.39
N LYS A 532 11.51 17.98 -2.68
CA LYS A 532 12.46 18.07 -3.80
C LYS A 532 13.35 19.32 -3.73
N ASP A 533 12.78 20.45 -3.29
CA ASP A 533 13.53 21.71 -3.16
C ASP A 533 14.59 21.61 -2.04
N SER A 534 14.36 20.76 -1.02
CA SER A 534 15.35 20.50 0.03
C SER A 534 16.51 19.61 -0.44
N LEU A 535 16.25 18.71 -1.40
CA LEU A 535 17.24 17.78 -1.97
C LEU A 535 18.09 18.43 -3.08
N ALA A 536 17.52 19.35 -3.86
CA ALA A 536 18.24 20.05 -4.93
C ALA A 536 19.31 21.05 -4.42
N GLY A 537 19.24 21.45 -3.14
CA GLY A 537 20.23 22.31 -2.49
C GLY A 537 21.52 21.59 -2.07
N ALA A 538 21.53 20.26 -2.05
CA ALA A 538 22.74 19.47 -1.81
C ALA A 538 23.49 19.26 -3.13
N SER A 539 24.20 20.30 -3.59
CA SER A 539 25.18 20.15 -4.65
C SER A 539 26.13 19.00 -4.27
N PRO A 540 26.43 18.05 -5.17
CA PRO A 540 27.50 17.10 -4.90
C PRO A 540 28.77 17.92 -4.76
N SER A 541 29.34 17.95 -3.54
CA SER A 541 30.73 18.33 -3.39
C SER A 541 31.51 17.39 -4.30
N GLN A 542 32.21 17.96 -5.27
CA GLN A 542 33.14 17.21 -6.10
C GLN A 542 34.21 16.59 -5.18
N GLU A 543 34.09 15.28 -4.94
CA GLU A 543 35.18 14.41 -4.49
C GLU A 543 35.25 13.17 -5.38
#